data_AF-A0A3D5BCB9-F1
#
_entry.id   AF-A0A3D5BCB9-F1
#
_cell.length_a   1.000
_cell.length_b   1.000
_cell.length_c   1.000
_cell.angle_alpha   90.00
_cell.angle_beta   90.00
_cell.angle_gamma   90.00
#
_symmetry.space_group_name_H-M   'P 1'
#
loop_
_entity.id
_entity.type
_entity.pdbx_description
1 polymer ?
#
loop_
_entity_poly.entity_id
_entity_poly.type
_entity_poly.pdbx_seq_one_letter_code
_entity_poly.pdbx_strand_id
1 'polypeptide(L)'
;MRDLFEKDEKRAQKYTLELDDLTFDYSKNRFDENVLEALLNLAKERGVEQKRDAMFEGTKINSTENRAVLHTALRNRSNKAIKVDNKNVMPQIKEVLAKMKKFSDAVRYGQFKGYTGKKLTNIVNIGIGGSDLGP
;
A
#
# COMPACT_ATOMS: atom_id res chain seq x y z
N MET A 1 6.88 -28.45 15.32
CA MET A 1 7.27 -27.93 13.98
C MET A 1 7.93 -29.02 13.16
N ARG A 2 8.97 -29.70 13.67
CA ARG A 2 9.57 -30.88 13.01
C ARG A 2 8.51 -31.91 12.59
N ASP A 3 7.65 -32.29 13.51
CA ASP A 3 6.55 -33.24 13.27
C ASP A 3 5.61 -32.81 12.12
N LEU A 4 5.39 -31.51 11.93
CA LEU A 4 4.52 -30.99 10.86
C LEU A 4 5.18 -31.11 9.48
N PHE A 5 6.51 -31.03 9.40
CA PHE A 5 7.28 -31.27 8.17
C PHE A 5 7.51 -32.76 7.94
N GLU A 6 7.71 -33.55 9.00
CA GLU A 6 7.84 -35.01 8.90
C GLU A 6 6.53 -35.67 8.42
N LYS A 7 5.38 -35.13 8.83
CA LYS A 7 4.05 -35.63 8.40
C LYS A 7 3.63 -35.17 7.01
N ASP A 8 4.26 -34.13 6.47
CA ASP A 8 3.94 -33.56 5.15
C ASP A 8 5.22 -33.08 4.46
N GLU A 9 5.83 -33.95 3.66
CA GLU A 9 7.05 -33.64 2.89
C GLU A 9 6.85 -32.48 1.90
N LYS A 10 5.59 -32.19 1.51
CA LYS A 10 5.25 -31.10 0.60
C LYS A 10 4.88 -29.80 1.32
N ARG A 11 4.96 -29.76 2.66
CA ARG A 11 4.55 -28.61 3.46
C ARG A 11 5.19 -27.29 3.02
N ALA A 12 6.49 -27.30 2.73
CA ALA A 12 7.21 -26.11 2.26
C ALA A 12 6.61 -25.59 0.96
N GLN A 13 6.43 -26.48 -0.03
CA GLN A 13 5.85 -26.13 -1.33
C GLN A 13 4.41 -25.66 -1.20
N LYS A 14 3.61 -26.31 -0.34
CA LYS A 14 2.19 -26.02 -0.15
C LYS A 14 1.95 -24.63 0.46
N TYR A 15 2.79 -24.24 1.42
CA TYR A 15 2.63 -23.00 2.18
C TYR A 15 3.72 -21.98 1.83
N THR A 16 4.08 -21.93 0.56
CA THR A 16 4.88 -20.87 -0.05
C THR A 16 4.08 -20.28 -1.21
N LEU A 17 4.01 -18.95 -1.27
CA LEU A 17 3.45 -18.23 -2.41
C LEU A 17 4.58 -17.53 -3.17
N GLU A 18 4.53 -17.61 -4.49
CA GLU A 18 5.41 -16.85 -5.37
C GLU A 18 4.61 -15.73 -6.03
N LEU A 19 5.14 -14.51 -5.99
CA LEU A 19 4.59 -13.33 -6.67
C LEU A 19 5.73 -12.55 -7.32
N ASP A 20 5.88 -12.70 -8.62
CA ASP A 20 7.03 -12.17 -9.38
C ASP A 20 8.35 -12.59 -8.70
N ASP A 21 9.14 -11.62 -8.21
CA ASP A 21 10.41 -11.85 -7.53
C ASP A 21 10.27 -12.02 -5.99
N LEU A 22 9.03 -12.08 -5.46
CA LEU A 22 8.74 -12.22 -4.04
C LEU A 22 8.31 -13.65 -3.68
N THR A 23 9.12 -14.31 -2.85
CA THR A 23 8.77 -15.57 -2.19
C THR A 23 8.23 -15.31 -0.78
N PHE A 24 6.99 -15.72 -0.52
CA PHE A 24 6.35 -15.67 0.79
C PHE A 24 6.20 -17.08 1.37
N ASP A 25 7.21 -17.54 2.10
CA ASP A 25 7.19 -18.80 2.85
C ASP A 25 6.54 -18.59 4.22
N TYR A 26 5.34 -19.15 4.40
CA TYR A 26 4.65 -19.20 5.68
C TYR A 26 4.57 -20.61 6.27
N SER A 27 5.29 -21.59 5.70
CA SER A 27 5.27 -23.01 6.07
C SER A 27 5.77 -23.30 7.48
N LYS A 28 6.65 -22.45 8.03
CA LYS A 28 7.24 -22.60 9.38
C LYS A 28 6.36 -22.03 10.51
N ASN A 29 5.13 -21.65 10.20
CA ASN A 29 4.13 -21.26 11.20
C ASN A 29 3.40 -22.49 11.77
N ARG A 30 2.82 -22.31 12.97
CA ARG A 30 2.18 -23.38 13.75
C ARG A 30 0.71 -23.59 13.34
N PHE A 31 0.49 -24.11 12.15
CA PHE A 31 -0.84 -24.48 11.66
C PHE A 31 -0.80 -25.77 10.83
N ASP A 32 -1.92 -26.48 10.77
CA ASP A 32 -2.21 -27.52 9.79
C ASP A 32 -3.34 -27.05 8.85
N GLU A 33 -3.81 -27.94 7.98
CA GLU A 33 -4.86 -27.60 7.01
C GLU A 33 -6.16 -27.13 7.67
N ASN A 34 -6.59 -27.81 8.73
CA ASN A 34 -7.83 -27.50 9.42
C ASN A 34 -7.75 -26.11 10.06
N VAL A 35 -6.59 -25.78 10.65
CA VAL A 35 -6.36 -24.44 11.22
C VAL A 35 -6.35 -23.37 10.13
N LEU A 36 -5.69 -23.61 9.00
CA LEU A 36 -5.67 -22.64 7.90
C LEU A 36 -7.07 -22.42 7.32
N GLU A 37 -7.84 -23.48 7.11
CA GLU A 37 -9.22 -23.41 6.65
C GLU A 37 -10.11 -22.62 7.64
N ALA A 38 -10.00 -22.91 8.94
CA ALA A 38 -10.73 -22.18 9.97
C ALA A 38 -10.38 -20.68 9.99
N LEU A 39 -9.10 -20.31 9.83
CA LEU A 39 -8.66 -18.91 9.75
C LEU A 39 -9.22 -18.20 8.51
N LEU A 40 -9.24 -18.87 7.36
CA LEU A 40 -9.82 -18.33 6.13
C LEU A 40 -11.34 -18.17 6.24
N ASN A 41 -12.03 -19.13 6.84
CA ASN A 41 -13.46 -19.04 7.10
C ASN A 41 -13.78 -17.90 8.07
N LEU A 42 -12.99 -17.72 9.13
CA LEU A 42 -13.10 -16.56 10.00
C LEU A 42 -12.92 -15.25 9.22
N ALA A 43 -11.94 -15.14 8.32
CA ALA A 43 -11.76 -13.93 7.51
C ALA A 43 -13.00 -13.61 6.65
N LYS A 44 -13.63 -14.63 6.06
CA LYS A 44 -14.90 -14.50 5.32
C LYS A 44 -16.04 -14.04 6.22
N GLU A 45 -16.25 -14.71 7.36
CA GLU A 45 -17.29 -14.36 8.34
C GLU A 45 -17.13 -12.95 8.91
N ARG A 46 -15.89 -12.47 9.08
CA ARG A 46 -15.59 -11.10 9.53
C ARG A 46 -15.70 -10.04 8.43
N GLY A 47 -16.08 -10.46 7.21
CA GLY A 47 -16.34 -9.61 6.07
C GLY A 47 -15.12 -8.89 5.52
N VAL A 48 -13.95 -9.55 5.53
CA VAL A 48 -12.69 -8.94 5.07
C VAL A 48 -12.78 -8.52 3.60
N GLU A 49 -13.42 -9.33 2.75
CA GLU A 49 -13.56 -9.05 1.32
C GLU A 49 -14.43 -7.82 1.06
N GLN A 50 -15.57 -7.70 1.74
CA GLN A 50 -16.45 -6.55 1.61
C GLN A 50 -15.77 -5.26 2.11
N LYS A 51 -15.00 -5.34 3.20
CA LYS A 51 -14.24 -4.19 3.73
C LYS A 51 -13.10 -3.78 2.79
N ARG A 52 -12.41 -4.75 2.19
CA ARG A 52 -11.42 -4.50 1.13
C ARG A 52 -12.08 -3.73 -0.01
N ASP A 53 -13.19 -4.24 -0.54
CA ASP A 53 -13.84 -3.63 -1.70
C ASP A 53 -14.35 -2.21 -1.38
N ALA A 54 -14.98 -2.01 -0.21
CA ALA A 54 -15.39 -0.70 0.28
C ALA A 54 -14.22 0.31 0.39
N MET A 55 -13.03 -0.15 0.82
CA MET A 55 -11.83 0.70 0.84
C MET A 55 -11.43 1.12 -0.58
N PHE A 56 -11.38 0.19 -1.54
CA PHE A 56 -10.97 0.48 -2.92
C PHE A 56 -11.98 1.33 -3.69
N GLU A 57 -13.27 1.25 -3.32
CA GLU A 57 -14.35 2.03 -3.94
C GLU A 57 -14.47 3.45 -3.39
N GLY A 58 -13.79 3.76 -2.28
CA GLY A 58 -13.83 5.09 -1.66
C GLY A 58 -14.99 5.29 -0.69
N THR A 59 -15.59 4.20 -0.18
CA THR A 59 -16.56 4.25 0.91
C THR A 59 -15.93 4.86 2.16
N LYS A 60 -16.73 5.58 2.96
CA LYS A 60 -16.29 6.23 4.21
C LYS A 60 -16.13 5.23 5.35
N ILE A 61 -15.15 4.34 5.23
CA ILE A 61 -14.90 3.25 6.19
C ILE A 61 -14.21 3.71 7.48
N ASN A 62 -13.57 4.89 7.49
CA ASN A 62 -13.18 5.55 8.73
C ASN A 62 -14.43 6.21 9.32
N SER A 63 -15.16 5.43 10.12
CA SER A 63 -16.49 5.79 10.63
C SER A 63 -16.46 6.87 11.71
N THR A 64 -15.42 6.93 12.53
CA THR A 64 -15.30 7.93 13.61
C THR A 64 -15.07 9.33 13.08
N GLU A 65 -14.40 9.47 11.94
CA GLU A 65 -14.17 10.76 11.29
C GLU A 65 -15.03 10.97 10.03
N ASN A 66 -15.84 9.99 9.64
CA ASN A 66 -16.63 9.96 8.41
C ASN A 66 -15.79 10.26 7.14
N ARG A 67 -14.71 9.50 6.96
CA ARG A 67 -13.73 9.70 5.86
C ARG A 67 -13.51 8.43 5.03
N ALA A 68 -13.26 8.63 3.73
CA ALA A 68 -12.74 7.59 2.85
C ALA A 68 -11.26 7.31 3.19
N VAL A 69 -10.82 6.07 2.95
CA VAL A 69 -9.42 5.65 3.18
C VAL A 69 -8.81 5.19 1.85
N LEU A 70 -8.04 6.07 1.19
CA LEU A 70 -7.66 5.90 -0.21
C LEU A 70 -6.17 6.07 -0.52
N HIS A 71 -5.29 5.59 0.37
CA HIS A 71 -3.86 5.52 0.07
C HIS A 71 -3.56 4.65 -1.18
N THR A 72 -4.44 3.69 -1.50
CA THR A 72 -4.38 2.90 -2.74
C THR A 72 -4.57 3.74 -4.00
N ALA A 73 -5.40 4.79 -3.96
CA ALA A 73 -5.64 5.68 -5.10
C ALA A 73 -4.38 6.48 -5.48
N LEU A 74 -3.55 6.85 -4.50
CA LEU A 74 -2.29 7.60 -4.71
C LEU A 74 -1.29 6.84 -5.59
N ARG A 75 -1.38 5.51 -5.59
CA ARG A 75 -0.52 4.60 -6.36
C ARG A 75 -1.27 3.83 -7.45
N ASN A 76 -2.49 4.23 -7.78
CA ASN A 76 -3.29 3.58 -8.82
C ASN A 76 -2.75 3.93 -10.22
N ARG A 77 -2.09 2.96 -10.86
CA ARG A 77 -1.55 3.08 -12.23
C ARG A 77 -2.54 2.65 -13.31
N SER A 78 -3.65 1.99 -12.96
CA SER A 78 -4.64 1.48 -13.91
C SER A 78 -5.46 2.59 -14.60
N ASN A 79 -5.38 3.83 -14.09
CA ASN A 79 -6.24 4.95 -14.48
C ASN A 79 -7.75 4.75 -14.25
N LYS A 80 -8.17 3.65 -13.61
CA LYS A 80 -9.58 3.44 -13.21
C LYS A 80 -10.03 4.60 -12.32
N ALA A 81 -11.20 5.16 -12.62
CA ALA A 81 -11.80 6.20 -11.80
C ALA A 81 -12.12 5.67 -10.39
N ILE A 82 -11.83 6.47 -9.38
CA ILE A 82 -12.16 6.22 -7.98
C ILE A 82 -12.94 7.44 -7.49
N LYS A 83 -14.14 7.22 -6.96
CA LYS A 83 -15.04 8.30 -6.58
C LYS A 83 -15.11 8.46 -5.07
N VAL A 84 -15.10 9.70 -4.61
CA VAL A 84 -15.49 10.08 -3.24
C VAL A 84 -16.53 11.17 -3.37
N ASP A 85 -17.67 11.02 -2.68
CA ASP A 85 -18.78 11.97 -2.77
C ASP A 85 -19.16 12.30 -4.25
N ASN A 86 -19.23 11.24 -5.07
CA ASN A 86 -19.50 11.26 -6.51
C ASN A 86 -18.46 11.97 -7.41
N LYS A 87 -17.33 12.42 -6.86
CA LYS A 87 -16.25 13.08 -7.60
C LYS A 87 -15.07 12.14 -7.82
N ASN A 88 -14.60 12.03 -9.07
CA ASN A 88 -13.41 11.25 -9.39
C ASN A 88 -12.15 11.96 -8.84
N VAL A 89 -11.40 11.28 -7.98
CA VAL A 89 -10.19 11.82 -7.33
C VAL A 89 -8.92 11.68 -8.18
N MET A 90 -8.92 10.81 -9.19
CA MET A 90 -7.73 10.51 -9.99
C MET A 90 -7.14 11.73 -10.73
N PRO A 91 -7.91 12.68 -11.29
CA PRO A 91 -7.34 13.87 -11.93
C PRO A 91 -6.49 14.73 -10.97
N GLN A 92 -6.97 14.96 -9.75
CA GLN A 92 -6.25 15.77 -8.75
C GLN A 92 -4.96 15.07 -8.30
N ILE A 93 -4.99 13.76 -8.11
CA ILE A 93 -3.79 12.96 -7.78
C ILE A 93 -2.74 13.11 -8.87
N LYS A 94 -3.13 12.97 -10.15
CA LYS A 94 -2.22 13.13 -11.29
C LYS A 94 -1.65 14.53 -11.39
N GLU A 95 -2.46 15.55 -11.15
CA GLU A 95 -2.03 16.94 -11.14
C GLU A 95 -0.93 17.17 -10.11
N VAL A 96 -1.11 16.66 -8.87
CA VAL A 96 -0.10 16.78 -7.81
C VAL A 96 1.17 15.99 -8.15
N LEU A 97 1.05 14.76 -8.64
CA LEU A 97 2.22 13.98 -9.09
C LEU A 97 3.00 14.71 -10.22
N ALA A 98 2.30 15.35 -11.16
CA ALA A 98 2.93 16.14 -12.21
C ALA A 98 3.64 17.38 -11.64
N LYS A 99 3.03 18.07 -10.67
CA LYS A 99 3.67 19.19 -9.94
C LYS A 99 4.92 18.73 -9.19
N MET A 100 4.86 17.60 -8.48
CA MET A 100 6.00 17.01 -7.77
C MET A 100 7.14 16.66 -8.74
N LYS A 101 6.84 16.05 -9.89
CA LYS A 101 7.83 15.78 -10.95
C LYS A 101 8.48 17.07 -11.45
N LYS A 102 7.68 18.08 -11.81
CA LYS A 102 8.20 19.37 -12.30
C LYS A 102 9.13 20.03 -11.28
N PHE A 103 8.73 20.04 -10.01
CA PHE A 103 9.53 20.63 -8.94
C PHE A 103 10.83 19.85 -8.70
N SER A 104 10.74 18.53 -8.55
CA SER A 104 11.91 17.68 -8.33
C SER A 104 12.89 17.73 -9.50
N ASP A 105 12.42 17.74 -10.75
CA ASP A 105 13.25 17.95 -11.94
C ASP A 105 13.96 19.32 -11.86
N ALA A 106 13.23 20.40 -11.59
CA ALA A 106 13.80 21.74 -11.50
C ALA A 106 14.89 21.86 -10.41
N VAL A 107 14.68 21.23 -9.25
CA VAL A 107 15.66 21.19 -8.16
C VAL A 107 16.88 20.35 -8.55
N ARG A 108 16.67 19.11 -9.03
CA ARG A 108 17.74 18.16 -9.38
C ARG A 108 18.64 18.69 -10.49
N TYR A 109 18.05 19.30 -11.51
CA TYR A 109 18.77 19.91 -12.63
C TYR A 109 19.29 21.32 -12.33
N GLY A 110 19.01 21.85 -11.12
CA GLY A 110 19.48 23.15 -10.69
C GLY A 110 18.91 24.31 -11.49
N GLN A 111 17.72 24.14 -12.07
CA GLN A 111 16.92 25.23 -12.65
C GLN A 111 16.28 26.07 -11.53
N PHE A 112 15.94 25.41 -10.41
CA PHE A 112 15.52 26.08 -9.18
C PHE A 112 16.75 26.51 -8.38
N LYS A 113 17.00 27.82 -8.30
CA LYS A 113 18.16 28.41 -7.62
C LYS A 113 17.76 28.99 -6.26
N GLY A 114 18.71 29.00 -5.33
CA GLY A 114 18.59 29.77 -4.09
C GLY A 114 18.71 31.27 -4.35
N TYR A 115 18.55 32.07 -3.30
CA TYR A 115 18.51 33.54 -3.43
C TYR A 115 19.77 34.16 -4.05
N THR A 116 20.93 33.51 -3.95
CA THR A 116 22.20 33.95 -4.57
C THR A 116 22.42 33.40 -5.98
N GLY A 117 21.41 32.78 -6.62
CA GLY A 117 21.56 32.12 -7.92
C GLY A 117 22.30 30.78 -7.91
N LYS A 118 22.70 30.28 -6.72
CA LYS A 118 23.38 28.98 -6.58
C LYS A 118 22.38 27.82 -6.63
N LYS A 119 22.83 26.66 -7.12
CA LYS A 119 22.05 25.41 -7.11
C LYS A 119 21.81 24.96 -5.66
N LEU A 120 20.63 24.42 -5.38
CA LEU A 120 20.36 23.76 -4.10
C LEU A 120 21.12 22.43 -3.99
N THR A 121 21.84 22.25 -2.89
CA THR A 121 22.67 21.04 -2.64
C THR A 121 22.13 20.16 -1.52
N ASN A 122 21.30 20.72 -0.64
CA ASN A 122 20.74 20.03 0.51
C ASN A 122 19.21 20.17 0.50
N ILE A 123 18.52 19.11 0.91
CA ILE A 123 17.10 19.11 1.20
C ILE A 123 16.94 18.73 2.66
N VAL A 124 16.23 19.55 3.42
CA VAL A 124 15.90 19.28 4.83
C VAL A 124 14.40 19.12 4.89
N ASN A 125 13.93 17.90 5.14
CA ASN A 125 12.53 17.65 5.46
C ASN A 125 12.32 18.01 6.95
N ILE A 126 11.29 18.78 7.24
CA ILE A 126 10.91 19.13 8.61
C ILE A 126 9.50 18.61 8.82
N GLY A 127 9.38 17.54 9.61
CA GLY A 127 8.12 16.85 9.85
C GLY A 127 8.16 16.04 11.13
N ILE A 128 7.00 15.54 11.55
CA ILE A 128 6.84 14.61 12.67
C ILE A 128 5.87 13.48 12.28
N GLY A 129 5.93 12.35 12.99
CA GLY A 129 4.99 11.24 12.80
C GLY A 129 4.99 10.70 11.37
N GLY A 130 3.80 10.60 10.76
CA GLY A 130 3.64 10.07 9.40
C GLY A 130 4.31 10.92 8.31
N SER A 131 4.65 12.18 8.60
CA SER A 131 5.36 13.07 7.67
C SER A 131 6.89 12.98 7.78
N ASP A 132 7.41 12.08 8.62
CA ASP A 132 8.85 11.89 8.86
C ASP A 132 9.27 10.41 8.76
N LEU A 133 8.51 9.48 9.35
CA LEU A 133 8.88 8.04 9.40
C LEU A 133 8.78 7.31 8.04
N GLY A 134 8.01 7.86 7.11
CA GLY A 134 7.72 7.25 5.82
C GLY A 134 8.63 7.71 4.66
N PRO A 135 8.85 9.02 4.48
CA PRO A 135 9.80 9.55 3.49
C PRO A 135 11.22 8.95 3.62
#